data_AF-T0DH17-F1
#
_entry.id   AF-T0DH17-F1
#
_cell.length_a   1.000
_cell.length_b   1.000
_cell.length_c   1.000
_cell.angle_alpha   90.00
_cell.angle_beta   90.00
_cell.angle_gamma   90.00
#
_symmetry.space_group_name_H-M   'P 1'
#
loop_
_entity.id
_entity.type
_entity.pdbx_description
1 polymer ?
#
loop_
_entity_poly.entity_id
_entity_poly.type
_entity_poly.pdbx_seq_one_letter_code
_entity_poly.pdbx_strand_id
1 'polypeptide(L)'
;MATMEVFNKITRHLDLMGLLVNSTKSMINSCQNSRYDLVEQISENRERLINIIRLLQDDIESELQNNKTVYPQEDMDIFKAWIGDVTELVQENQRLDKECLNLLAKAKESTTKEISTVFKKRQQFQGYNLNNVKNR
;
A
#
# COMPACT_ATOMS: atom_id res chain seq x y z
N MET A 1 28.25 -21.88 -8.24
CA MET A 1 27.84 -21.64 -6.83
C MET A 1 27.24 -20.25 -6.68
N ALA A 2 27.91 -19.19 -7.18
CA ALA A 2 27.38 -17.81 -7.22
C ALA A 2 26.02 -17.67 -7.94
N THR A 3 25.83 -18.35 -9.09
CA THR A 3 24.55 -18.29 -9.83
C THR A 3 23.34 -18.80 -9.03
N MET A 4 23.53 -19.83 -8.20
CA MET A 4 22.44 -20.33 -7.35
C MET A 4 22.08 -19.33 -6.25
N GLU A 5 23.06 -18.55 -5.78
CA GLU A 5 22.86 -17.53 -4.76
C GLU A 5 22.02 -16.36 -5.29
N VAL A 6 22.33 -15.83 -6.48
CA VAL A 6 21.54 -14.75 -7.10
C VAL A 6 20.11 -15.20 -7.41
N PHE A 7 19.89 -16.45 -7.84
CA PHE A 7 18.54 -16.97 -8.07
C PHE A 7 17.71 -17.12 -6.79
N ASN A 8 18.34 -17.50 -5.68
CA ASN A 8 17.67 -17.51 -4.38
C ASN A 8 17.30 -16.08 -3.94
N LYS A 9 18.16 -15.10 -4.19
CA LYS A 9 17.87 -13.68 -3.92
C LYS A 9 16.71 -13.18 -4.77
N ILE A 10 16.69 -13.49 -6.07
CA ILE A 10 15.59 -13.16 -7.00
C ILE A 10 14.27 -13.75 -6.53
N THR A 11 14.26 -15.03 -6.16
CA THR A 11 13.04 -15.70 -5.67
C THR A 11 12.54 -15.01 -4.40
N ARG A 12 13.43 -14.77 -3.43
CA ARG A 12 13.10 -14.04 -2.20
C ARG A 12 12.60 -12.62 -2.48
N HIS A 13 13.17 -11.94 -3.46
CA HIS A 13 12.74 -10.61 -3.87
C HIS A 13 11.30 -10.62 -4.38
N LEU A 14 10.96 -11.57 -5.25
CA LEU A 14 9.60 -11.75 -5.76
C LEU A 14 8.62 -12.12 -4.64
N ASP A 15 9.01 -12.97 -3.70
CA ASP A 15 8.17 -13.29 -2.53
C ASP A 15 7.86 -12.04 -1.69
N LEU A 16 8.86 -11.20 -1.42
CA LEU A 16 8.69 -9.96 -0.67
C LEU A 16 7.79 -8.96 -1.43
N MET A 17 7.94 -8.88 -2.75
CA MET A 17 7.06 -8.07 -3.61
C MET A 17 5.61 -8.59 -3.56
N GLY A 18 5.40 -9.90 -3.59
CA GLY A 18 4.09 -10.52 -3.40
C GLY A 18 3.49 -10.20 -2.02
N LEU A 19 4.31 -10.23 -0.95
CA LEU A 19 3.91 -9.81 0.39
C LEU A 19 3.51 -8.33 0.43
N LEU A 20 4.22 -7.46 -0.29
CA LEU A 20 3.87 -6.04 -0.39
C LEU A 20 2.49 -5.85 -1.01
N VAL A 21 2.20 -6.52 -2.12
CA VAL A 21 0.88 -6.49 -2.77
C VAL A 21 -0.23 -6.99 -1.83
N ASN A 22 0.00 -8.10 -1.14
CA ASN A 22 -0.97 -8.65 -0.18
C ASN A 22 -1.19 -7.72 1.02
N SER A 23 -0.14 -7.05 1.48
CA SER A 23 -0.23 -6.03 2.52
C SER A 23 -1.07 -4.84 2.05
N THR A 24 -0.93 -4.39 0.79
CA THR A 24 -1.74 -3.31 0.22
C THR A 24 -3.21 -3.71 0.11
N LYS A 25 -3.51 -4.93 -0.33
CA LYS A 25 -4.88 -5.47 -0.35
C LYS A 25 -5.50 -5.52 1.05
N SER A 26 -4.71 -5.91 2.05
CA SER A 26 -5.12 -5.91 3.46
C SER A 26 -5.41 -4.48 3.95
N MET A 27 -4.59 -3.51 3.55
CA MET A 27 -4.80 -2.08 3.85
C MET A 27 -6.11 -1.55 3.25
N ILE A 28 -6.39 -1.89 1.99
CA ILE A 28 -7.67 -1.55 1.32
C ILE A 28 -8.86 -2.14 2.08
N ASN A 29 -8.78 -3.41 2.47
CA ASN A 29 -9.84 -4.04 3.25
C ASN A 29 -10.04 -3.33 4.61
N SER A 30 -8.96 -2.97 5.31
CA SER A 30 -9.06 -2.17 6.54
C SER A 30 -9.72 -0.81 6.29
N CYS A 31 -9.39 -0.15 5.19
CA CYS A 31 -10.00 1.12 4.80
C CYS A 31 -11.51 0.99 4.53
N GLN A 32 -11.94 -0.06 3.80
CA GLN A 32 -13.35 -0.33 3.52
C GLN A 32 -14.16 -0.60 4.79
N ASN A 33 -13.52 -1.18 5.81
CA ASN A 33 -14.12 -1.48 7.10
C ASN A 33 -13.96 -0.35 8.13
N SER A 34 -13.52 0.85 7.71
CA SER A 34 -13.27 2.01 8.59
C SER A 34 -12.29 1.75 9.75
N ARG A 35 -11.39 0.77 9.60
CA ARG A 35 -10.34 0.44 10.59
C ARG A 35 -9.07 1.24 10.29
N TYR A 36 -9.12 2.56 10.47
CA TYR A 36 -8.05 3.47 10.05
C TYR A 36 -6.77 3.35 10.89
N ASP A 37 -6.89 2.91 12.13
CA ASP A 37 -5.77 2.50 12.99
C ASP A 37 -4.95 1.37 12.36
N LEU A 38 -5.63 0.37 11.78
CA LEU A 38 -4.96 -0.70 11.05
C LEU A 38 -4.38 -0.22 9.72
N VAL A 39 -5.01 0.75 9.06
CA VAL A 39 -4.46 1.36 7.82
C VAL A 39 -3.11 2.01 8.11
N GLU A 40 -3.00 2.77 9.20
CA GLU A 40 -1.75 3.41 9.63
C GLU A 40 -0.67 2.37 9.93
N GLN A 41 -0.97 1.38 10.77
CA GLN A 41 -0.01 0.31 11.11
C GLN A 41 0.46 -0.47 9.87
N ILE A 42 -0.44 -0.79 8.96
CA ILE A 42 -0.10 -1.49 7.71
C ILE A 42 0.78 -0.58 6.83
N SER A 43 0.48 0.71 6.74
CA SER A 43 1.28 1.67 5.95
C SER A 43 2.72 1.75 6.45
N GLU A 44 2.94 1.85 7.77
CA GLU A 44 4.29 1.86 8.36
C GLU A 44 5.04 0.55 8.08
N ASN A 45 4.36 -0.59 8.23
CA ASN A 45 4.96 -1.89 7.93
C ASN A 45 5.31 -2.04 6.45
N ARG A 46 4.49 -1.50 5.55
CA ARG A 46 4.77 -1.48 4.11
C ARG A 46 6.00 -0.63 3.78
N GLU A 47 6.19 0.52 4.44
CA GLU A 47 7.39 1.34 4.25
C GLU A 47 8.66 0.55 4.63
N ARG A 48 8.63 -0.17 5.75
CA ARG A 48 9.74 -1.05 6.16
C ARG A 48 9.99 -2.16 5.14
N LEU A 49 8.92 -2.79 4.64
CA LEU A 49 9.01 -3.85 3.63
C LEU A 49 9.59 -3.33 2.30
N ILE A 50 9.16 -2.15 1.84
CA ILE A 50 9.69 -1.49 0.64
C ILE A 50 11.20 -1.24 0.79
N ASN A 51 11.65 -0.80 1.97
CA ASN A 51 13.08 -0.61 2.22
C ASN A 51 13.87 -1.92 2.14
N ILE A 52 13.33 -3.03 2.67
CA ILE A 52 13.97 -4.35 2.57
C ILE A 52 14.04 -4.81 1.11
N ILE A 53 12.95 -4.65 0.36
CA ILE A 53 12.88 -4.99 -1.07
C ILE A 53 13.93 -4.20 -1.84
N ARG A 54 14.01 -2.88 -1.62
CA ARG A 54 15.00 -2.02 -2.29
C ARG A 54 16.43 -2.48 -2.02
N LEU A 55 16.78 -2.76 -0.76
CA LEU A 55 18.12 -3.22 -0.41
C LEU A 55 18.47 -4.56 -1.08
N LEU A 56 17.50 -5.46 -1.22
CA LEU A 56 17.70 -6.73 -1.92
C LEU A 56 17.82 -6.54 -3.44
N GLN A 57 17.05 -5.62 -4.03
CA GLN A 57 17.20 -5.22 -5.43
C GLN A 57 18.61 -4.68 -5.70
N ASP A 58 19.07 -3.74 -4.87
CA ASP A 58 20.41 -3.14 -4.98
C ASP A 58 21.52 -4.22 -4.91
N ASP A 59 21.37 -5.20 -4.01
CA ASP A 59 22.31 -6.31 -3.87
C ASP A 59 22.33 -7.23 -5.10
N ILE A 60 21.15 -7.59 -5.63
CA ILE A 60 21.05 -8.38 -6.87
C ILE A 60 21.67 -7.62 -8.04
N GLU A 61 21.32 -6.36 -8.24
CA GLU A 61 21.84 -5.55 -9.34
C GLU A 61 23.35 -5.38 -9.29
N SER A 62 23.91 -5.16 -8.09
CA SER A 62 25.36 -5.10 -7.86
C SER A 62 26.06 -6.39 -8.26
N GLU A 63 25.47 -7.55 -7.94
CA GLU A 63 26.00 -8.87 -8.32
C GLU A 63 25.93 -9.12 -9.83
N LEU A 64 24.86 -8.66 -10.49
CA LEU A 64 24.69 -8.76 -11.95
C LEU A 64 25.63 -7.82 -12.72
N GLN A 65 25.94 -6.64 -12.17
CA GLN A 65 26.88 -5.68 -12.77
C GLN A 65 28.36 -6.06 -12.57
N ASN A 66 28.66 -7.12 -11.80
CA ASN A 66 30.02 -7.55 -11.57
C ASN A 66 30.63 -8.18 -12.83
N ASN A 67 31.46 -7.41 -13.54
CA ASN A 67 32.15 -7.77 -14.79
C ASN A 67 33.05 -9.01 -14.73
N LYS A 68 33.21 -9.65 -13.56
CA LYS A 68 33.98 -10.89 -13.39
C LYS A 68 33.15 -12.15 -13.64
N THR A 69 31.83 -12.05 -13.62
CA THR A 69 30.92 -13.19 -13.79
C THR A 69 30.31 -13.14 -15.19
N VAL A 70 30.48 -14.23 -15.95
CA VAL A 70 29.84 -14.40 -17.27
C VAL A 70 28.64 -15.32 -17.08
N TYR A 71 27.45 -14.79 -17.34
CA TYR A 71 26.20 -15.53 -17.26
C TYR A 71 25.86 -16.18 -18.61
N PRO A 72 25.54 -17.49 -18.65
CA PRO A 72 24.90 -18.14 -19.79
C PRO A 72 23.64 -17.42 -20.26
N GLN A 73 23.28 -17.63 -21.53
CA GLN A 73 22.07 -17.02 -22.11
C GLN A 73 20.79 -17.41 -21.35
N GLU A 74 20.71 -18.66 -20.87
CA GLU A 74 19.57 -19.16 -20.09
C GLU A 74 19.37 -18.35 -18.79
N ASP A 75 20.46 -18.03 -18.08
CA ASP A 75 20.44 -17.20 -16.88
C ASP A 75 20.02 -15.76 -17.21
N MET A 76 20.49 -15.22 -18.33
CA MET A 76 20.09 -13.89 -18.80
C MET A 76 18.59 -13.79 -19.10
N ASP A 77 17.98 -14.86 -19.58
CA ASP A 77 16.54 -14.89 -19.84
C ASP A 77 15.73 -14.95 -18.53
N ILE A 78 16.25 -15.61 -17.49
CA ILE A 78 15.68 -15.55 -16.13
C ILE A 78 15.72 -14.11 -15.60
N PHE A 79 16.84 -13.38 -15.77
CA PHE A 79 16.93 -12.00 -15.31
C PHE A 79 15.95 -11.07 -16.02
N LYS A 80 15.74 -11.25 -17.33
CA LYS A 80 14.72 -10.49 -18.08
C LYS A 80 13.31 -10.79 -17.58
N ALA A 81 13.00 -12.06 -17.34
CA ALA A 81 11.70 -12.47 -16.80
C ALA A 81 11.46 -11.84 -15.43
N TRP A 82 12.46 -11.91 -14.54
CA TRP A 82 12.43 -11.28 -13.23
C TRP A 82 12.16 -9.77 -13.30
N ILE A 83 12.84 -9.02 -14.20
CA ILE A 83 12.58 -7.58 -14.40
C ILE A 83 11.14 -7.34 -14.85
N GLY A 84 10.61 -8.20 -15.73
CA GLY A 84 9.22 -8.20 -16.14
C GLY A 84 8.28 -8.36 -14.94
N ASP A 85 8.46 -9.41 -14.15
CA ASP A 85 7.66 -9.70 -12.95
C ASP A 85 7.70 -8.56 -11.93
N VAL A 86 8.89 -8.00 -11.67
CA VAL A 86 9.06 -6.84 -10.80
C VAL A 86 8.28 -5.64 -11.33
N THR A 87 8.34 -5.39 -12.64
CA THR A 87 7.61 -4.28 -13.27
C THR A 87 6.10 -4.44 -13.10
N GLU A 88 5.57 -5.64 -13.34
CA GLU A 88 4.14 -5.93 -13.17
C GLU A 88 3.69 -5.76 -11.71
N LEU A 89 4.46 -6.28 -10.75
CA LEU A 89 4.16 -6.17 -9.33
C LEU A 89 4.21 -4.73 -8.83
N VAL A 90 5.16 -3.92 -9.32
CA VAL A 90 5.21 -2.47 -9.03
C VAL A 90 3.98 -1.76 -9.57
N GLN A 91 3.58 -2.04 -10.81
CA GLN A 91 2.40 -1.43 -11.42
C GLN A 91 1.11 -1.79 -10.68
N GLU A 92 0.95 -3.06 -10.30
CA GLU A 92 -0.20 -3.49 -9.51
C GLU A 92 -0.21 -2.82 -8.12
N ASN A 93 0.93 -2.75 -7.44
CA ASN A 93 1.00 -2.08 -6.14
C ASN A 93 0.67 -0.57 -6.25
N GLN A 94 1.16 0.11 -7.29
CA GLN A 94 0.81 1.51 -7.56
C GLN A 94 -0.69 1.70 -7.84
N ARG A 95 -1.30 0.76 -8.57
CA ARG A 95 -2.75 0.78 -8.84
C ARG A 95 -3.54 0.65 -7.53
N LEU A 96 -3.16 -0.30 -6.68
CA LEU A 96 -3.76 -0.53 -5.37
C LEU A 96 -3.58 0.67 -4.42
N ASP A 97 -2.40 1.31 -4.44
CA ASP A 97 -2.16 2.52 -3.63
C ASP A 97 -3.08 3.67 -4.03
N LYS A 98 -3.27 3.89 -5.34
CA LYS A 98 -4.24 4.87 -5.85
C LYS A 98 -5.66 4.54 -5.41
N GLU A 99 -6.04 3.27 -5.44
CA GLU A 99 -7.34 2.80 -4.96
C GLU A 99 -7.54 3.12 -3.47
N CYS A 100 -6.54 2.80 -2.63
CA CYS A 100 -6.60 3.09 -1.20
C CYS A 100 -6.69 4.60 -0.91
N LEU A 101 -5.92 5.43 -1.60
CA LEU A 101 -5.98 6.88 -1.46
C LEU A 101 -7.37 7.43 -1.83
N ASN A 102 -7.98 6.89 -2.88
CA ASN A 102 -9.34 7.27 -3.27
C ASN A 102 -10.37 6.89 -2.20
N LEU A 103 -10.24 5.73 -1.55
CA LEU A 103 -11.12 5.32 -0.46
C LEU A 103 -10.97 6.23 0.76
N LEU A 104 -9.74 6.56 1.16
CA LEU A 104 -9.46 7.47 2.26
C LEU A 104 -9.99 8.89 1.99
N ALA A 105 -9.85 9.38 0.74
CA ALA A 105 -10.40 10.68 0.34
C ALA A 105 -11.93 10.72 0.46
N LYS A 106 -12.62 9.67 0.00
CA LYS A 106 -14.08 9.54 0.15
C LYS A 106 -14.51 9.49 1.61
N ALA A 107 -13.78 8.72 2.45
CA ALA A 107 -14.05 8.64 3.88
C ALA A 107 -13.88 10.00 4.58
N LYS A 108 -12.84 10.75 4.22
CA LYS A 108 -12.62 12.12 4.71
C LYS A 108 -13.76 13.06 4.33
N GLU A 109 -14.23 13.00 3.08
CA GLU A 109 -15.34 13.81 2.61
C GLU A 109 -16.65 13.49 3.35
N SER A 110 -16.98 12.20 3.51
CA SER A 110 -18.17 11.76 4.24
C SER A 110 -18.16 12.23 5.69
N THR A 111 -17.06 11.98 6.40
CA THR A 111 -16.87 12.42 7.79
C THR A 111 -17.03 13.94 7.93
N THR A 112 -16.48 14.71 6.99
CA THR A 112 -16.59 16.19 6.99
C THR A 112 -18.04 16.65 6.83
N LYS A 113 -18.81 16.01 5.92
CA LYS A 113 -20.24 16.29 5.73
C LYS A 113 -21.07 15.93 6.96
N GLU A 114 -20.75 14.82 7.61
CA GLU A 114 -21.41 14.38 8.85
C GLU A 114 -21.17 15.37 9.99
N ILE A 115 -19.92 15.78 10.22
CA ILE A 115 -19.57 16.79 11.23
C ILE A 115 -20.35 18.09 10.97
N SER A 116 -20.36 18.55 9.72
CA SER A 116 -21.10 19.77 9.32
C SER A 116 -22.59 19.64 9.59
N THR A 117 -23.17 18.46 9.34
CA THR A 117 -24.60 18.19 9.58
C THR A 117 -24.92 18.17 11.07
N VAL A 118 -24.10 17.51 11.89
CA VAL A 118 -24.26 17.47 13.35
C VAL A 118 -24.14 18.87 13.94
N PHE A 119 -23.17 19.66 13.48
CA PHE A 119 -22.97 21.04 13.93
C PHE A 119 -24.18 21.92 13.62
N LYS A 120 -24.68 21.89 12.37
CA LYS A 120 -25.89 22.62 11.96
C LYS A 120 -27.13 22.21 12.78
N LYS A 121 -27.33 20.91 13.00
CA LYS A 121 -28.42 20.40 13.84
C LYS A 121 -28.30 20.94 15.27
N ARG A 122 -27.11 20.86 15.90
CA ARG A 122 -26.89 21.38 17.26
C ARG A 122 -27.19 22.87 17.37
N GLN A 123 -26.78 23.69 16.39
CA GLN A 123 -27.12 25.11 16.38
C GLN A 123 -28.63 25.36 16.25
N GLN A 124 -29.32 24.60 15.38
CA GLN A 124 -30.77 24.69 15.25
C GLN A 124 -31.50 24.34 16.56
N PHE A 125 -31.05 23.31 17.28
CA PHE A 125 -31.64 22.92 18.57
C PHE A 125 -31.32 23.89 19.72
N GLN A 126 -30.18 24.57 19.71
CA GLN A 126 -29.86 25.62 20.70
C GLN A 126 -30.75 26.87 20.56
N GLY A 127 -31.36 27.10 19.39
CA GLY A 127 -32.33 28.17 19.15
C GLY A 127 -33.79 27.83 19.48
N TYR A 128 -34.11 26.57 19.79
CA TYR A 128 -35.47 26.17 20.21
C TYR A 128 -35.69 26.55 21.68
N ASN A 129 -36.28 27.72 21.89
CA ASN A 129 -36.77 28.14 23.19
C ASN A 129 -38.01 27.30 23.55
N LEU A 130 -37.83 26.23 24.35
CA LEU A 130 -38.90 25.34 24.83
C LEU A 130 -39.95 26.05 25.70
N ASN A 131 -39.72 27.31 26.08
CA ASN A 131 -40.63 28.12 26.89
C ASN A 131 -41.87 28.64 26.13
N ASN A 132 -41.98 28.43 24.82
CA ASN A 132 -43.11 28.92 24.00
C ASN A 132 -44.10 27.84 23.56
N VAL A 133 -44.01 26.62 24.09
CA VAL A 133 -45.09 25.64 23.90
C VAL A 133 -46.26 26.05 24.79
N LYS A 134 -47.13 26.94 24.28
CA LYS A 134 -48.45 27.17 24.86
C LYS A 134 -49.21 25.85 24.81
N ASN A 135 -49.35 25.20 25.96
CA ASN A 135 -50.33 24.14 26.17
C ASN A 135 -51.71 24.72 25.79
N ARG A 136 -52.29 24.19 24.71
CA ARG A 136 -53.71 24.34 24.39
C ARG A 136 -54.52 23.33 25.18
#